data_AF-A0A3S1JID1-F1
#
_entry.id   AF-A0A3S1JID1-F1
#
_cell.length_a   1.000
_cell.length_b   1.000
_cell.length_c   1.000
_cell.angle_alpha   90.00
_cell.angle_beta   90.00
_cell.angle_gamma   90.00
#
_symmetry.space_group_name_H-M   'P 1'
#
loop_
_entity.id
_entity.type
_entity.pdbx_description
1 polymer ?
#
loop_
_entity_poly.entity_id
_entity_poly.type
_entity_poly.pdbx_seq_one_letter_code
_entity_poly.pdbx_strand_id
1 'polypeptide(L)'
;MPDLYSITIPTYVINLPERTERLAHITQQFENRPEFDVTIIEACRHEVGALGLFQSMRKIIELAMERDDDVIIICEDDHEFTPDYSREYLLKNIIEAHYQGVDILSGGSGKIDQAVPVTENRYWVALCLSTQFIVVYRSFFQRILDEPFDRTVIADQLFSTMTGNKMVLYPFVSQQKDFGYSDVTPVHNERQGLVQRMFAETAARLDVIRQVYTHYQSGAHLI
;
A
#
# COMPACT_ATOMS: atom_id res chain seq x y z
N MET A 1 -6.43 23.73 -0.84
CA MET A 1 -6.55 22.32 -0.44
C MET A 1 -7.82 22.17 0.38
N PRO A 2 -8.55 21.06 0.25
CA PRO A 2 -9.69 20.76 1.13
C PRO A 2 -9.25 20.73 2.60
N ASP A 3 -10.20 20.93 3.52
CA ASP A 3 -9.96 20.75 4.95
C ASP A 3 -9.69 19.26 5.23
N LEU A 4 -8.44 18.92 5.49
CA LEU A 4 -8.00 17.54 5.70
C LEU A 4 -8.68 16.88 6.90
N TYR A 5 -9.18 17.65 7.88
CA TYR A 5 -9.86 17.10 9.05
C TYR A 5 -11.30 16.66 8.77
N SER A 6 -11.85 17.03 7.61
CA SER A 6 -13.19 16.61 7.14
C SER A 6 -13.15 15.38 6.22
N ILE A 7 -11.95 14.91 5.86
CA ILE A 7 -11.77 13.81 4.91
C ILE A 7 -11.69 12.49 5.67
N THR A 8 -12.49 11.53 5.22
CA THR A 8 -12.43 10.13 5.62
C THR A 8 -12.36 9.28 4.36
N ILE A 9 -11.48 8.27 4.35
CA ILE A 9 -11.29 7.37 3.21
C ILE A 9 -11.81 5.97 3.56
N PRO A 10 -12.68 5.36 2.72
CA PRO A 10 -13.06 3.96 2.87
C PRO A 10 -11.83 3.06 2.91
N THR A 11 -11.69 2.31 3.99
CA THR A 11 -10.50 1.50 4.27
C THR A 11 -10.92 0.06 4.52
N TYR A 12 -10.53 -0.83 3.64
CA TYR A 12 -10.91 -2.23 3.68
C TYR A 12 -9.73 -3.07 4.17
N VAL A 13 -9.91 -3.71 5.32
CA VAL A 13 -8.90 -4.57 5.95
C VAL A 13 -9.21 -6.03 5.67
N ILE A 14 -8.33 -6.72 4.98
CA ILE A 14 -8.45 -8.15 4.65
C ILE A 14 -7.95 -8.96 5.85
N ASN A 15 -8.81 -9.81 6.40
CA ASN A 15 -8.48 -10.70 7.51
C ASN A 15 -9.17 -12.07 7.35
N LEU A 16 -8.47 -13.13 7.75
CA LEU A 16 -9.10 -14.43 7.96
C LEU A 16 -9.63 -14.50 9.41
N PRO A 17 -10.91 -14.88 9.63
CA PRO A 17 -11.54 -14.84 10.96
C PRO A 17 -10.78 -15.59 12.07
N GLU A 18 -10.04 -16.64 11.74
CA GLU A 18 -9.22 -17.41 12.69
C GLU A 18 -7.94 -16.69 13.14
N ARG A 19 -7.48 -15.67 12.40
CA ARG A 19 -6.28 -14.87 12.72
C ARG A 19 -6.61 -13.77 13.73
N THR A 20 -7.12 -14.18 14.87
CA THR A 20 -7.62 -13.29 15.92
C THR A 20 -6.55 -12.33 16.46
N GLU A 21 -5.29 -12.74 16.49
CA GLU A 21 -4.15 -11.93 16.89
C GLU A 21 -3.79 -10.85 15.85
N ARG A 22 -3.91 -11.16 14.55
CA ARG A 22 -3.73 -10.18 13.48
C ARG A 22 -4.90 -9.20 13.43
N LEU A 23 -6.13 -9.69 13.67
CA LEU A 23 -7.30 -8.83 13.81
C LEU A 23 -7.16 -7.84 14.98
N ALA A 24 -6.71 -8.31 16.15
CA ALA A 24 -6.46 -7.44 17.29
C ALA A 24 -5.37 -6.40 17.00
N HIS A 25 -4.28 -6.81 16.36
CA HIS A 25 -3.20 -5.92 15.93
C HIS A 25 -3.70 -4.84 14.96
N ILE A 26 -4.38 -5.22 13.88
CA ILE A 26 -4.79 -4.26 12.85
C ILE A 26 -5.88 -3.31 13.38
N THR A 27 -6.76 -3.78 14.26
CA THR A 27 -7.74 -2.93 14.95
C THR A 27 -7.03 -1.84 15.75
N GLN A 28 -5.96 -2.18 16.48
CA GLN A 28 -5.16 -1.22 17.23
C GLN A 28 -4.46 -0.20 16.31
N GLN A 29 -3.99 -0.63 15.14
CA GLN A 29 -3.33 0.26 14.18
C GLN A 29 -4.25 1.39 13.70
N PHE A 30 -5.55 1.14 13.60
CA PHE A 30 -6.53 2.14 13.15
C PHE A 30 -7.29 2.84 14.30
N GLU A 31 -6.99 2.50 15.55
CA GLU A 31 -7.64 3.10 16.72
C GLU A 31 -7.37 4.61 16.79
N ASN A 32 -8.43 5.40 17.03
CA ASN A 32 -8.38 6.87 17.11
C ASN A 32 -7.89 7.57 15.82
N ARG A 33 -8.10 6.96 14.64
CA ARG A 33 -7.75 7.53 13.33
C ARG A 33 -9.00 7.74 12.44
N PRO A 34 -9.83 8.76 12.73
CA PRO A 34 -11.11 8.99 12.02
C PRO A 34 -10.97 9.35 10.52
N GLU A 35 -9.76 9.55 10.02
CA GLU A 35 -9.46 9.65 8.59
C GLU A 35 -9.68 8.33 7.83
N PHE A 36 -9.87 7.21 8.53
CA PHE A 36 -10.18 5.90 7.94
C PHE A 36 -11.58 5.43 8.36
N ASP A 37 -12.43 5.14 7.37
CA ASP A 37 -13.68 4.40 7.59
C ASP A 37 -13.41 2.91 7.41
N VAL A 38 -13.06 2.25 8.51
CA VAL A 38 -12.52 0.88 8.48
C VAL A 38 -13.64 -0.15 8.40
N THR A 39 -13.61 -0.97 7.35
CA THR A 39 -14.43 -2.18 7.21
C THR A 39 -13.53 -3.41 7.20
N ILE A 40 -13.76 -4.36 8.11
CA ILE A 40 -13.10 -5.67 8.06
C ILE A 40 -13.78 -6.53 7.00
N ILE A 41 -12.99 -7.03 6.04
CA ILE A 41 -13.43 -7.91 4.97
C ILE A 41 -12.89 -9.31 5.25
N GLU A 42 -13.81 -10.26 5.41
CA GLU A 42 -13.45 -11.68 5.44
C GLU A 42 -12.77 -12.06 4.12
N ALA A 43 -11.53 -12.51 4.23
CA ALA A 43 -10.70 -12.92 3.12
C ALA A 43 -11.27 -14.16 2.43
N CYS A 44 -11.19 -14.17 1.10
CA CYS A 44 -11.51 -15.33 0.27
C CYS A 44 -10.54 -16.48 0.59
N ARG A 45 -11.08 -17.56 1.16
CA ARG A 45 -10.30 -18.76 1.49
C ARG A 45 -9.91 -19.50 0.21
N HIS A 46 -8.62 -19.82 0.11
CA HIS A 46 -8.10 -20.63 -0.98
C HIS A 46 -6.87 -21.42 -0.51
N GLU A 47 -6.62 -22.59 -1.11
CA GLU A 47 -5.45 -23.43 -0.80
C GLU A 47 -4.11 -22.76 -1.19
N VAL A 48 -4.17 -21.83 -2.14
CA VAL A 48 -3.08 -20.92 -2.51
C VAL A 48 -3.43 -19.54 -1.93
N GLY A 49 -2.76 -19.13 -0.85
CA GLY A 49 -3.08 -17.89 -0.14
C GLY A 49 -2.96 -16.64 -1.02
N ALA A 50 -1.97 -16.58 -1.93
CA ALA A 50 -1.81 -15.48 -2.88
C ALA A 50 -3.04 -15.29 -3.79
N LEU A 51 -3.66 -16.38 -4.23
CA LEU A 51 -4.90 -16.34 -5.01
C LEU A 51 -6.09 -15.90 -4.15
N GLY A 52 -6.19 -16.40 -2.92
CA GLY A 52 -7.22 -15.96 -1.97
C GLY A 52 -7.12 -14.45 -1.64
N LEU A 53 -5.90 -13.94 -1.48
CA LEU A 53 -5.64 -12.51 -1.30
C LEU A 53 -6.10 -11.70 -2.52
N PHE A 54 -5.71 -12.10 -3.73
CA PHE A 54 -6.11 -11.42 -4.95
C PHE A 54 -7.64 -11.41 -5.15
N GLN A 55 -8.31 -12.53 -4.88
CA GLN A 55 -9.77 -12.61 -4.90
C GLN A 55 -10.42 -11.68 -3.88
N SER A 56 -9.84 -11.57 -2.67
CA SER A 56 -10.30 -10.65 -1.63
C SER A 56 -10.18 -9.19 -2.07
N MET A 57 -9.08 -8.83 -2.74
CA MET A 57 -8.89 -7.49 -3.29
C MET A 57 -9.93 -7.19 -4.38
N ARG A 58 -10.22 -8.14 -5.28
CA ARG A 58 -11.26 -7.95 -6.31
C ARG A 58 -12.65 -7.76 -5.71
N LYS A 59 -13.01 -8.55 -4.69
CA LYS A 59 -14.25 -8.37 -3.91
C LYS A 59 -14.35 -6.96 -3.31
N ILE A 60 -13.23 -6.40 -2.83
CA ILE A 60 -13.18 -5.02 -2.32
C ILE A 60 -13.38 -4.00 -3.45
N ILE A 61 -12.76 -4.21 -4.62
CA ILE A 61 -12.96 -3.33 -5.78
C ILE A 61 -14.42 -3.34 -6.24
N GLU A 62 -15.07 -4.49 -6.29
CA GLU A 62 -16.51 -4.61 -6.60
C GLU A 62 -17.35 -3.78 -5.60
N LEU A 63 -17.11 -3.94 -4.29
CA LEU A 63 -17.79 -3.18 -3.25
C LEU A 63 -17.57 -1.66 -3.37
N ALA A 64 -16.34 -1.24 -3.67
CA ALA A 64 -16.00 0.16 -3.87
C ALA A 64 -16.72 0.76 -5.09
N MET A 65 -16.85 -0.01 -6.18
CA MET A 65 -17.61 0.40 -7.36
C MET A 65 -19.11 0.49 -7.07
N GLU A 66 -19.68 -0.46 -6.32
CA GLU A 66 -21.08 -0.42 -5.89
C GLU A 66 -21.40 0.80 -5.00
N ARG A 67 -20.44 1.21 -4.17
CA ARG A 67 -20.54 2.37 -3.27
C ARG A 67 -20.26 3.71 -3.96
N ASP A 68 -19.85 3.67 -5.21
CA ASP A 68 -19.40 4.83 -5.96
C ASP A 68 -18.23 5.56 -5.27
N ASP A 69 -17.26 4.79 -4.74
CA ASP A 69 -16.04 5.32 -4.12
C ASP A 69 -15.02 5.79 -5.19
N ASP A 70 -14.47 7.00 -5.04
CA ASP A 70 -13.43 7.53 -5.95
C ASP A 70 -12.01 7.06 -5.62
N VAL A 71 -11.77 6.77 -4.35
CA VAL A 71 -10.49 6.34 -3.79
C VAL A 71 -10.76 5.48 -2.57
N ILE A 72 -10.03 4.38 -2.46
CA ILE A 72 -10.11 3.48 -1.31
C ILE A 72 -8.71 3.11 -0.83
N ILE A 73 -8.65 2.62 0.40
CA ILE A 73 -7.46 1.96 0.93
C ILE A 73 -7.75 0.47 1.05
N ILE A 74 -6.86 -0.36 0.52
CA ILE A 74 -6.84 -1.79 0.75
C ILE A 74 -5.66 -2.09 1.68
N CYS A 75 -5.95 -2.83 2.74
CA CYS A 75 -4.99 -3.11 3.81
C CYS A 75 -5.03 -4.59 4.18
N GLU A 76 -3.85 -5.18 4.42
CA GLU A 76 -3.73 -6.52 5.00
C GLU A 76 -3.64 -6.43 6.52
N ASP A 77 -4.08 -7.47 7.23
CA ASP A 77 -4.11 -7.53 8.70
C ASP A 77 -2.72 -7.58 9.38
N ASP A 78 -1.63 -7.56 8.62
CA ASP A 78 -0.26 -7.39 9.12
C ASP A 78 0.36 -6.02 8.85
N HIS A 79 -0.42 -5.07 8.32
CA HIS A 79 0.00 -3.68 8.24
C HIS A 79 0.35 -3.11 9.62
N GLU A 80 1.41 -2.31 9.67
CA GLU A 80 1.78 -1.51 10.82
C GLU A 80 2.18 -0.11 10.36
N PHE A 81 1.65 0.91 11.05
CA PHE A 81 2.03 2.29 10.77
C PHE A 81 3.43 2.58 11.29
N THR A 82 4.22 3.28 10.48
CA THR A 82 5.54 3.76 10.89
C THR A 82 5.43 5.03 11.75
N PRO A 83 6.50 5.45 12.43
CA PRO A 83 6.55 6.76 13.11
C PRO A 83 6.38 7.97 12.18
N ASP A 84 6.63 7.81 10.87
CA ASP A 84 6.48 8.88 9.88
C ASP A 84 5.03 9.07 9.41
N TYR A 85 4.11 8.22 9.86
CA TYR A 85 2.69 8.43 9.62
C TYR A 85 2.17 9.68 10.34
N SER A 86 1.51 10.55 9.59
CA SER A 86 0.52 11.47 10.13
C SER A 86 -0.67 11.58 9.17
N ARG A 87 -1.83 11.98 9.69
CA ARG A 87 -3.02 12.25 8.89
C ARG A 87 -2.71 13.23 7.76
N GLU A 88 -2.08 14.35 8.10
CA GLU A 88 -1.78 15.42 7.17
C GLU A 88 -0.82 14.94 6.08
N TYR A 89 0.21 14.19 6.46
CA TYR A 89 1.18 13.63 5.51
C TYR A 89 0.50 12.64 4.55
N LEU A 90 -0.29 11.71 5.08
CA LEU A 90 -0.98 10.72 4.24
C LEU A 90 -1.98 11.38 3.29
N LEU A 91 -2.94 12.16 3.83
CA LEU A 91 -4.03 12.72 3.04
C LEU A 91 -3.52 13.70 1.99
N LYS A 92 -2.54 14.54 2.33
CA LYS A 92 -1.90 15.43 1.35
C LYS A 92 -1.33 14.64 0.18
N ASN A 93 -0.58 13.57 0.46
CA ASN A 93 0.04 12.77 -0.60
C ASN A 93 -0.99 11.99 -1.42
N ILE A 94 -2.08 11.49 -0.81
CA ILE A 94 -3.18 10.84 -1.54
C ILE A 94 -3.84 11.81 -2.52
N ILE A 95 -4.16 13.03 -2.06
CA ILE A 95 -4.82 14.05 -2.88
C ILE A 95 -3.89 14.50 -4.03
N GLU A 96 -2.62 14.75 -3.73
CA GLU A 96 -1.68 15.20 -4.76
C GLU A 96 -1.33 14.10 -5.76
N ALA A 97 -1.27 12.84 -5.34
CA ALA A 97 -1.10 11.70 -6.24
C ALA A 97 -2.30 11.54 -7.19
N HIS A 98 -3.53 11.78 -6.71
CA HIS A 98 -4.72 11.83 -7.57
C HIS A 98 -4.57 12.89 -8.68
N TYR A 99 -4.17 14.11 -8.33
CA TYR A 99 -3.93 15.17 -9.32
C TYR A 99 -2.81 14.85 -10.32
N GLN A 100 -1.90 13.93 -9.96
CA GLN A 100 -0.83 13.43 -10.82
C GLN A 100 -1.26 12.23 -11.69
N GLY A 101 -2.52 11.78 -11.61
CA GLY A 101 -3.04 10.66 -12.39
C GLY A 101 -2.53 9.30 -11.95
N VAL A 102 -2.18 9.16 -10.66
CA VAL A 102 -1.75 7.88 -10.08
C VAL A 102 -2.93 6.90 -10.05
N ASP A 103 -2.67 5.66 -10.48
CA ASP A 103 -3.64 4.54 -10.41
C ASP A 103 -3.56 3.82 -9.06
N ILE A 104 -2.35 3.68 -8.53
CA ILE A 104 -2.06 3.02 -7.25
C ILE A 104 -0.89 3.71 -6.53
N LEU A 105 -1.08 3.99 -5.24
CA LEU A 105 -0.08 4.57 -4.36
C LEU A 105 0.19 3.62 -3.19
N SER A 106 1.43 3.16 -3.04
CA SER A 106 1.82 2.31 -1.91
C SER A 106 2.29 3.14 -0.71
N GLY A 107 1.80 2.78 0.47
CA GLY A 107 2.24 3.39 1.74
C GLY A 107 3.64 2.97 2.19
N GLY A 108 4.18 1.91 1.59
CA GLY A 108 5.52 1.41 1.82
C GLY A 108 5.72 0.07 1.12
N SER A 109 6.95 -0.22 0.72
CA SER A 109 7.27 -1.39 -0.10
C SER A 109 8.47 -2.15 0.45
N GLY A 110 8.36 -3.48 0.51
CA GLY A 110 9.47 -4.35 0.85
C GLY A 110 10.51 -4.46 -0.27
N LYS A 111 10.14 -4.16 -1.52
CA LYS A 111 11.09 -4.16 -2.64
C LYS A 111 10.59 -3.30 -3.77
N ILE A 112 11.48 -2.42 -4.23
CA ILE A 112 11.30 -1.62 -5.44
C ILE A 112 12.43 -1.90 -6.44
N ASP A 113 12.18 -1.63 -7.72
CA ASP A 113 13.24 -1.55 -8.72
C ASP A 113 13.66 -0.09 -8.96
N GLN A 114 13.68 0.42 -10.19
CA GLN A 114 14.03 1.82 -10.45
C GLN A 114 13.09 2.75 -9.68
N ALA A 115 13.64 3.82 -9.12
CA ALA A 115 12.90 4.82 -8.38
C ALA A 115 13.30 6.22 -8.84
N VAL A 116 12.31 7.04 -9.19
CA VAL A 116 12.50 8.42 -9.65
C VAL A 116 11.68 9.35 -8.76
N PRO A 117 12.29 10.34 -8.09
CA PRO A 117 11.56 11.33 -7.32
C PRO A 117 10.59 12.09 -8.22
N VAL A 118 9.32 12.14 -7.82
CA VAL A 118 8.30 13.01 -8.43
C VAL A 118 8.11 14.24 -7.54
N THR A 119 8.17 14.04 -6.23
CA THR A 119 8.25 15.09 -5.21
C THR A 119 9.24 14.67 -4.12
N GLU A 120 9.37 15.47 -3.07
CA GLU A 120 10.13 15.09 -1.87
C GLU A 120 9.64 13.77 -1.25
N ASN A 121 8.33 13.51 -1.33
CA ASN A 121 7.66 12.45 -0.58
C ASN A 121 7.03 11.34 -1.45
N ARG A 122 7.08 11.47 -2.79
CA ARG A 122 6.50 10.51 -3.74
C ARG A 122 7.49 10.14 -4.81
N TYR A 123 7.62 8.85 -5.03
CA TYR A 123 8.57 8.27 -5.95
C TYR A 123 7.83 7.42 -6.96
N TRP A 124 7.98 7.71 -8.24
CA TRP A 124 7.61 6.77 -9.29
C TRP A 124 8.55 5.58 -9.20
N VAL A 125 8.01 4.36 -9.33
CA VAL A 125 8.81 3.13 -9.30
C VAL A 125 8.43 2.20 -10.45
N ALA A 126 9.43 1.52 -11.02
CA ALA A 126 9.22 0.53 -12.08
C ALA A 126 8.60 -0.78 -11.53
N LEU A 127 9.00 -1.17 -10.32
CA LEU A 127 8.45 -2.29 -9.56
C LEU A 127 8.15 -1.82 -8.14
N CYS A 128 7.03 -2.29 -7.59
CA CYS A 128 6.59 -2.10 -6.22
C CYS A 128 6.01 -3.41 -5.73
N LEU A 129 6.66 -4.03 -4.74
CA LEU A 129 6.15 -5.23 -4.07
C LEU A 129 5.55 -4.88 -2.70
N SER A 130 4.82 -5.83 -2.13
CA SER A 130 4.04 -5.70 -0.89
C SER A 130 2.75 -4.87 -1.05
N THR A 131 1.64 -5.42 -0.54
CA THR A 131 0.28 -4.85 -0.65
C THR A 131 -0.37 -4.58 0.69
N GLN A 132 0.39 -4.61 1.79
CA GLN A 132 -0.12 -4.46 3.14
C GLN A 132 -0.87 -3.14 3.36
N PHE A 133 -0.52 -2.10 2.60
CA PHE A 133 -1.24 -0.81 2.58
C PHE A 133 -1.10 -0.14 1.22
N ILE A 134 -2.18 -0.17 0.43
CA ILE A 134 -2.25 0.48 -0.88
C ILE A 134 -3.47 1.38 -0.97
N VAL A 135 -3.29 2.54 -1.59
CA VAL A 135 -4.35 3.44 -1.99
C VAL A 135 -4.64 3.17 -3.46
N VAL A 136 -5.90 2.87 -3.79
CA VAL A 136 -6.32 2.55 -5.16
C VAL A 136 -7.33 3.58 -5.60
N TYR A 137 -7.10 4.17 -6.78
CA TYR A 137 -7.98 5.18 -7.36
C TYR A 137 -8.95 4.53 -8.34
N ARG A 138 -10.15 5.13 -8.49
CA ARG A 138 -11.21 4.64 -9.37
C ARG A 138 -10.75 4.34 -10.80
N SER A 139 -9.78 5.10 -11.33
CA SER A 139 -9.21 4.88 -12.67
C SER A 139 -8.64 3.47 -12.87
N PHE A 140 -8.30 2.77 -11.78
CA PHE A 140 -7.70 1.45 -11.80
C PHE A 140 -8.67 0.31 -11.46
N PHE A 141 -9.85 0.62 -10.91
CA PHE A 141 -10.81 -0.39 -10.41
C PHE A 141 -11.23 -1.39 -11.49
N GLN A 142 -11.83 -0.91 -12.59
CA GLN A 142 -12.30 -1.81 -13.64
C GLN A 142 -11.14 -2.59 -14.28
N ARG A 143 -9.94 -2.00 -14.36
CA ARG A 143 -8.76 -2.69 -14.87
C ARG A 143 -8.37 -3.87 -13.99
N ILE A 144 -8.42 -3.72 -12.66
CA ILE A 144 -8.22 -4.83 -11.70
C ILE A 144 -9.27 -5.93 -11.92
N LEU A 145 -10.53 -5.56 -12.18
CA LEU A 145 -11.61 -6.54 -12.43
C LEU A 145 -11.51 -7.21 -13.81
N ASP A 146 -11.00 -6.54 -14.82
CA ASP A 146 -10.88 -7.12 -16.16
C ASP A 146 -9.60 -7.96 -16.33
N GLU A 147 -8.61 -7.79 -15.44
CA GLU A 147 -7.33 -8.47 -15.54
C GLU A 147 -7.48 -10.01 -15.44
N PRO A 148 -7.04 -10.76 -16.47
CA PRO A 148 -6.99 -12.21 -16.41
C PRO A 148 -6.00 -12.69 -15.36
N PHE A 149 -6.36 -13.76 -14.65
CA PHE A 149 -5.49 -14.36 -13.63
C PHE A 149 -5.64 -15.87 -13.62
N ASP A 150 -4.62 -16.54 -13.09
CA ASP A 150 -4.64 -17.98 -12.82
C ASP A 150 -4.18 -18.28 -11.39
N ARG A 151 -3.88 -19.55 -11.10
CA ARG A 151 -3.49 -20.02 -9.77
C ARG A 151 -2.09 -19.56 -9.33
N THR A 152 -1.32 -18.93 -10.21
CA THR A 152 0.03 -18.41 -9.96
C THR A 152 0.04 -16.91 -9.65
N VAL A 153 -1.14 -16.26 -9.62
CA VAL A 153 -1.26 -14.82 -9.38
C VAL A 153 -0.60 -14.40 -8.07
N ILE A 154 0.16 -13.31 -8.14
CA ILE A 154 0.73 -12.61 -6.99
C ILE A 154 0.32 -11.14 -7.15
N ALA A 155 -0.54 -10.66 -6.24
CA ALA A 155 -1.24 -9.38 -6.40
C ALA A 155 -0.29 -8.19 -6.59
N ASP A 156 0.78 -8.13 -5.80
CA ASP A 156 1.74 -7.03 -5.85
C ASP A 156 2.47 -6.95 -7.21
N GLN A 157 2.96 -8.08 -7.72
CA GLN A 157 3.60 -8.20 -9.02
C GLN A 157 2.63 -7.83 -10.14
N LEU A 158 1.40 -8.35 -10.09
CA LEU A 158 0.38 -8.09 -11.10
C LEU A 158 0.01 -6.60 -11.13
N PHE A 159 -0.32 -5.99 -10.00
CA PHE A 159 -0.61 -4.55 -9.94
C PHE A 159 0.59 -3.70 -10.40
N SER A 160 1.82 -4.15 -10.12
CA SER A 160 3.01 -3.48 -10.60
C SER A 160 3.14 -3.52 -12.12
N THR A 161 2.80 -4.62 -12.78
CA THR A 161 2.93 -4.72 -14.25
C THR A 161 1.74 -4.12 -15.00
N MET A 162 0.56 -4.08 -14.38
CA MET A 162 -0.68 -3.59 -15.00
C MET A 162 -0.69 -2.09 -15.33
N THR A 163 0.13 -1.26 -14.67
CA THR A 163 0.14 0.20 -14.90
C THR A 163 1.54 0.79 -14.85
N GLY A 164 1.78 1.90 -15.56
CA GLY A 164 2.96 2.75 -15.34
C GLY A 164 2.74 3.83 -14.27
N ASN A 165 1.48 4.13 -13.94
CA ASN A 165 1.09 5.23 -13.05
C ASN A 165 1.03 4.75 -11.60
N LYS A 166 2.18 4.30 -11.07
CA LYS A 166 2.33 3.87 -9.69
C LYS A 166 3.34 4.75 -8.96
N MET A 167 3.10 4.96 -7.68
CA MET A 167 4.05 5.63 -6.81
C MET A 167 4.16 4.91 -5.47
N VAL A 168 5.27 5.15 -4.78
CA VAL A 168 5.52 4.74 -3.40
C VAL A 168 5.77 6.01 -2.58
N LEU A 169 5.19 6.07 -1.37
CA LEU A 169 5.51 7.11 -0.41
C LEU A 169 6.91 6.91 0.16
N TYR A 170 7.66 7.97 0.39
CA TYR A 170 8.83 7.91 1.27
C TYR A 170 9.06 9.27 1.95
N PRO A 171 9.13 9.37 3.29
CA PRO A 171 9.13 8.26 4.26
C PRO A 171 7.89 7.38 4.21
N PHE A 172 8.08 6.09 4.47
CA PHE A 172 6.98 5.12 4.47
C PHE A 172 6.01 5.45 5.59
N VAL A 173 4.72 5.32 5.33
CA VAL A 173 3.68 5.34 6.37
C VAL A 173 3.32 3.95 6.85
N SER A 174 3.70 2.93 6.07
CA SER A 174 3.35 1.53 6.32
C SER A 174 4.58 0.63 6.21
N GLN A 175 4.65 -0.31 7.15
CA GLN A 175 5.48 -1.50 7.07
C GLN A 175 4.62 -2.75 7.33
N GLN A 176 5.24 -3.93 7.23
CA GLN A 176 4.59 -5.20 7.51
C GLN A 176 5.17 -5.82 8.79
N LYS A 177 4.28 -6.19 9.72
CA LYS A 177 4.61 -6.91 10.94
C LYS A 177 4.79 -8.40 10.64
N ASP A 178 5.84 -8.99 11.19
CA ASP A 178 6.11 -10.43 11.05
C ASP A 178 5.45 -11.15 12.23
N PHE A 179 4.40 -11.91 11.93
CA PHE A 179 3.71 -12.77 12.88
C PHE A 179 4.32 -14.18 12.97
N GLY A 180 5.43 -14.42 12.26
CA GLY A 180 6.08 -15.73 12.15
C GLY A 180 5.45 -16.66 11.12
N TYR A 181 4.45 -16.19 10.37
CA TYR A 181 3.80 -16.95 9.31
C TYR A 181 3.15 -16.06 8.23
N SER A 182 2.99 -16.62 7.04
CA SER A 182 2.36 -16.08 5.84
C SER A 182 1.85 -17.23 4.97
N ASP A 183 0.60 -17.14 4.52
CA ASP A 183 -0.04 -18.02 3.54
C ASP A 183 0.19 -17.56 2.09
N VAL A 184 0.66 -16.33 1.91
CA VAL A 184 0.94 -15.74 0.60
C VAL A 184 2.37 -16.06 0.16
N THR A 185 3.34 -15.91 1.07
CA THR A 185 4.76 -15.99 0.73
C THR A 185 5.48 -17.01 1.64
N PRO A 186 5.65 -18.27 1.20
CA PRO A 186 6.21 -19.34 2.04
C PRO A 186 7.59 -19.06 2.64
N VAL A 187 8.46 -18.35 1.90
CA VAL A 187 9.83 -18.03 2.38
C VAL A 187 9.83 -17.13 3.61
N HIS A 188 8.77 -16.36 3.87
CA HIS A 188 8.64 -15.55 5.08
C HIS A 188 8.53 -16.44 6.33
N ASN A 189 8.01 -17.66 6.20
CA ASN A 189 7.84 -18.62 7.29
C ASN A 189 9.17 -19.28 7.69
N GLU A 190 10.09 -19.38 6.73
CA GLU A 190 11.39 -20.02 6.91
C GLU A 190 12.44 -19.05 7.46
N ARG A 191 12.23 -17.74 7.28
CA ARG A 191 13.22 -16.70 7.55
C ARG A 191 12.60 -15.54 8.33
N GLN A 192 12.49 -15.72 9.64
CA GLN A 192 12.05 -14.65 10.55
C GLN A 192 12.84 -13.35 10.34
N GLY A 193 12.12 -12.23 10.35
CA GLY A 193 12.70 -10.91 10.16
C GLY A 193 13.06 -10.56 8.72
N LEU A 194 12.82 -11.45 7.74
CA LEU A 194 13.13 -11.17 6.33
C LEU A 194 12.32 -9.98 5.81
N VAL A 195 11.03 -9.93 6.12
CA VAL A 195 10.14 -8.85 5.67
C VAL A 195 10.60 -7.49 6.21
N GLN A 196 10.93 -7.41 7.50
CA GLN A 196 11.44 -6.17 8.10
C GLN A 196 12.75 -5.71 7.44
N ARG A 197 13.67 -6.65 7.17
CA ARG A 197 14.92 -6.33 6.47
C ARG A 197 14.65 -5.79 5.06
N MET A 198 13.73 -6.40 4.32
CA MET A 198 13.33 -5.95 2.99
C MET A 198 12.82 -4.50 3.00
N PHE A 199 11.93 -4.15 3.93
CA PHE A 199 11.46 -2.77 4.10
C PHE A 199 12.58 -1.81 4.50
N ALA A 200 13.46 -2.21 5.42
CA ALA A 200 14.58 -1.38 5.87
C ALA A 200 15.59 -1.12 4.74
N GLU A 201 15.92 -2.12 3.94
CA GLU A 201 16.80 -2.00 2.78
C GLU A 201 16.20 -1.06 1.71
N THR A 202 14.90 -1.21 1.44
CA THR A 202 14.18 -0.35 0.50
C THR A 202 14.12 1.10 1.00
N ALA A 203 13.83 1.30 2.28
CA ALA A 203 13.81 2.62 2.92
C ALA A 203 15.19 3.29 2.87
N ALA A 204 16.27 2.56 3.17
CA ALA A 204 17.63 3.08 3.09
C ALA A 204 18.00 3.52 1.66
N ARG A 205 17.57 2.76 0.65
CA ARG A 205 17.77 3.12 -0.75
C ARG A 205 17.02 4.39 -1.13
N LEU A 206 15.75 4.52 -0.74
CA LEU A 206 14.96 5.73 -1.00
C LEU A 206 15.50 6.94 -0.24
N ASP A 207 16.07 6.77 0.95
CA ASP A 207 16.70 7.86 1.69
C ASP A 207 17.89 8.45 0.94
N VAL A 208 18.75 7.61 0.37
CA VAL A 208 19.88 8.07 -0.46
C VAL A 208 19.37 8.87 -1.66
N ILE A 209 18.32 8.40 -2.32
CA ILE A 209 17.71 9.10 -3.45
C ILE A 209 17.13 10.45 -3.01
N ARG A 210 16.43 10.48 -1.87
CA ARG A 210 15.87 11.70 -1.27
C ARG A 210 16.96 12.73 -0.98
N GLN A 211 18.05 12.31 -0.33
CA GLN A 211 19.18 13.19 -0.01
C GLN A 211 19.78 13.82 -1.27
N VAL A 212 19.96 13.03 -2.34
CA VAL A 212 20.45 13.51 -3.64
C VAL A 212 19.46 14.51 -4.25
N TYR A 213 18.17 14.17 -4.29
CA TYR A 213 17.12 15.03 -4.82
C TYR A 213 17.07 16.39 -4.10
N THR A 214 17.06 16.40 -2.77
CA THR A 214 17.04 17.62 -1.95
C THR A 214 18.30 18.46 -2.15
N HIS A 215 19.47 17.83 -2.31
CA HIS A 215 20.72 18.55 -2.59
C HIS A 215 20.64 19.33 -3.91
N TYR A 216 20.14 18.72 -4.97
CA TYR A 216 20.04 19.39 -6.27
C TYR A 216 18.86 20.38 -6.37
N GLN A 217 17.77 20.19 -5.61
CA GLN A 217 16.71 21.19 -5.51
C GLN A 217 17.17 22.47 -4.80
N SER A 218 17.95 22.34 -3.72
CA SER A 218 18.46 23.50 -2.99
C SER A 218 19.55 24.27 -3.77
N GLY A 219 20.34 23.58 -4.61
CA GLY A 219 21.32 24.21 -5.49
C GLY A 219 20.72 24.95 -6.70
N ALA A 220 19.51 24.59 -7.15
CA ALA A 220 18.84 25.22 -8.30
C ALA A 220 18.35 26.66 -8.02
N HIS A 221 18.37 27.11 -6.76
CA HIS A 221 18.04 28.49 -6.38
C HIS A 221 19.26 29.44 -6.33
N LEU A 222 20.46 28.96 -6.66
CA LEU A 222 21.72 29.73 -6.61
C LEU A 222 22.29 30.10 -7.99
N ILE A 223 21.48 29.99 -9.06
CA ILE A 223 21.86 30.34 -10.44
C ILE A 223 20.90 31.39 -10.99
#